data_AF-A0A497PJX6-F1
#
_entry.id   AF-A0A497PJX6-F1
#
_cell.length_a   1.000
_cell.length_b   1.000
_cell.length_c   1.000
_cell.angle_alpha   90.00
_cell.angle_beta   90.00
_cell.angle_gamma   90.00
#
_symmetry.space_group_name_H-M   'P 1'
#
loop_
_entity.id
_entity.type
_entity.pdbx_description
1 polymer ?
#
loop_
_entity_poly.entity_id
_entity_poly.type
_entity_poly.pdbx_seq_one_letter_code
_entity_poly.pdbx_strand_id
1 'polypeptide(L)'
;MRRTIQSMAVMMVMILCIVTCASSLEIPPGITVFEVDSFTYRASFLLTDGTEALLLRGRFEVFYLYRHHHPTVSEHVMSVTLGFYYGKTILGRHLLTNVTIDSLSFLPRWHDSAGYSHGPDDIPPLFEINGSLADGAMVGGSQVIDDNPVSRYIPDFGGILVLRGLRLVLSTEETVSIGSDELRFSFSKRLNNHVPEEAQVLGVNNTAYAVGEGVIALKTNGQPPIIIITDTVTFGALVVAAAIASVVTLPRLRGRLNTRSHLYRESV
;
A
#
# COMPACT_ATOMS: atom_id res chain seq x y z
N MET A 1 -37.46 -21.05 -7.19
CA MET A 1 -36.10 -20.91 -7.77
C MET A 1 -35.70 -19.44 -7.84
N ARG A 2 -35.37 -18.82 -6.70
CA ARG A 2 -34.84 -17.45 -6.61
C ARG A 2 -33.94 -17.41 -5.39
N ARG A 3 -32.66 -17.77 -5.55
CA ARG A 3 -31.58 -17.60 -4.53
C ARG A 3 -30.26 -18.10 -5.11
N THR A 4 -29.75 -17.41 -6.14
CA THR A 4 -28.38 -17.64 -6.66
C THR A 4 -27.79 -16.41 -7.36
N ILE A 5 -28.33 -15.20 -7.12
CA ILE A 5 -27.86 -13.98 -7.81
C ILE A 5 -27.06 -13.03 -6.90
N GLN A 6 -27.12 -13.18 -5.57
CA GLN A 6 -26.43 -12.23 -4.66
C GLN A 6 -24.95 -12.53 -4.38
N SER A 7 -24.44 -13.73 -4.67
CA SER A 7 -23.00 -14.04 -4.43
C SER A 7 -22.06 -13.69 -5.59
N MET A 8 -22.57 -13.42 -6.80
CA MET A 8 -21.72 -12.97 -7.91
C MET A 8 -21.51 -11.46 -7.95
N ALA A 9 -22.38 -10.68 -7.30
CA ALA A 9 -22.28 -9.23 -7.27
C ALA A 9 -21.12 -8.72 -6.38
N VAL A 10 -20.77 -9.44 -5.31
CA VAL A 10 -19.66 -9.04 -4.41
C VAL A 10 -18.30 -9.42 -5.00
N MET A 11 -18.23 -10.47 -5.82
CA MET A 11 -16.98 -10.91 -6.46
C MET A 11 -16.64 -10.12 -7.74
N MET A 12 -17.64 -9.51 -8.41
CA MET A 12 -17.40 -8.64 -9.57
C MET A 12 -16.93 -7.23 -9.21
N VAL A 13 -17.19 -6.73 -7.99
CA VAL A 13 -16.72 -5.40 -7.57
C VAL A 13 -15.25 -5.42 -7.13
N MET A 14 -14.74 -6.56 -6.63
CA MET A 14 -13.32 -6.67 -6.26
C MET A 14 -12.37 -6.88 -7.44
N ILE A 15 -12.86 -7.34 -8.60
CA ILE A 15 -12.02 -7.49 -9.80
C ILE A 15 -11.98 -6.20 -10.62
N LEU A 16 -12.99 -5.32 -10.50
CA LEU A 16 -13.05 -4.07 -11.26
C LEU A 16 -12.19 -2.93 -10.66
N CYS A 17 -11.86 -2.99 -9.36
CA CYS A 17 -10.95 -2.02 -8.72
C CYS A 17 -9.46 -2.33 -8.91
N ILE A 18 -9.10 -3.50 -9.46
CA ILE A 18 -7.69 -3.83 -9.75
C ILE A 18 -7.32 -3.38 -11.18
N VAL A 19 -8.29 -3.08 -12.04
CA VAL A 19 -8.06 -2.66 -13.43
C VAL A 19 -8.04 -1.13 -13.62
N THR A 20 -8.46 -0.34 -12.62
CA THR A 20 -8.63 1.12 -12.79
C THR A 20 -7.42 1.99 -12.45
N CYS A 21 -6.28 1.42 -12.03
CA CYS A 21 -5.03 2.18 -11.87
C CYS A 21 -4.03 1.98 -13.02
N ALA A 22 -4.38 1.25 -14.08
CA ALA A 22 -3.49 0.99 -15.22
C ALA A 22 -3.78 1.85 -16.47
N SER A 23 -4.64 2.86 -16.39
CA SER A 23 -5.02 3.64 -17.58
C SER A 23 -5.29 5.11 -17.27
N SER A 24 -4.24 5.91 -17.26
CA SER A 24 -4.36 7.32 -17.67
C SER A 24 -3.12 7.87 -18.37
N LEU A 25 -2.17 7.01 -18.80
CA LEU A 25 -1.37 7.38 -19.97
C LEU A 25 -2.30 7.22 -21.18
N GLU A 26 -2.97 8.30 -21.58
CA GLU A 26 -3.44 8.41 -22.97
C GLU A 26 -2.19 8.38 -23.85
N ILE A 27 -1.77 7.18 -24.28
CA ILE A 27 -0.61 7.01 -25.13
C ILE A 27 -1.00 7.54 -26.52
N PRO A 28 -0.40 8.65 -26.99
CA PRO A 28 -0.64 9.13 -28.34
C PRO A 28 -0.39 8.01 -29.37
N PRO A 29 -1.19 7.91 -30.44
CA PRO A 29 -0.93 6.93 -31.50
C PRO A 29 0.51 7.09 -32.03
N GLY A 30 1.23 5.97 -32.16
CA GLY A 30 2.63 5.93 -32.60
C GLY A 30 3.69 5.90 -31.49
N ILE A 31 3.27 5.78 -30.22
CA ILE A 31 4.16 5.56 -29.07
C ILE A 31 3.97 4.12 -28.55
N THR A 32 5.08 3.43 -28.33
CA THR A 32 5.11 2.11 -27.68
C THR A 32 5.74 2.25 -26.30
N VAL A 33 5.10 1.67 -25.29
CA VAL A 33 5.55 1.71 -23.89
C VAL A 33 5.82 0.30 -23.41
N PHE A 34 6.98 0.07 -22.83
CA PHE A 34 7.38 -1.21 -22.27
C PHE A 34 7.75 -1.05 -20.80
N GLU A 35 7.23 -1.88 -19.91
CA GLU A 35 7.73 -1.95 -18.55
C GLU A 35 9.14 -2.56 -18.56
N VAL A 36 10.11 -1.84 -18.01
CA VAL A 36 11.48 -2.33 -17.83
C VAL A 36 11.54 -3.15 -16.55
N ASP A 37 11.10 -2.55 -15.45
CA ASP A 37 11.04 -3.21 -14.15
C ASP A 37 10.14 -2.44 -13.17
N SER A 38 9.68 -3.13 -12.12
CA SER A 38 8.90 -2.55 -11.04
C SER A 38 9.17 -3.21 -9.68
N PHE A 39 8.88 -2.48 -8.61
CA PHE A 39 8.85 -3.03 -7.26
C PHE A 39 7.89 -2.28 -6.34
N THR A 40 7.55 -2.92 -5.23
CA THR A 40 6.69 -2.33 -4.20
C THR A 40 7.39 -2.31 -2.86
N TYR A 41 7.09 -1.30 -2.06
CA TYR A 41 7.59 -1.17 -0.70
C TYR A 41 6.46 -0.84 0.28
N ARG A 42 6.56 -1.31 1.52
CA ARG A 42 5.60 -1.05 2.59
C ARG A 42 6.29 -0.39 3.78
N ALA A 43 5.76 0.73 4.26
CA ALA A 43 6.20 1.34 5.51
C ALA A 43 5.05 1.38 6.51
N SER A 44 5.19 0.60 7.58
CA SER A 44 4.21 0.46 8.66
C SER A 44 4.64 1.28 9.87
N PHE A 45 3.77 2.15 10.36
CA PHE A 45 3.96 2.92 11.59
C PHE A 45 3.15 2.23 12.69
N LEU A 46 3.85 1.62 13.65
CA LEU A 46 3.29 0.78 14.69
C LEU A 46 3.16 1.56 16.01
N LEU A 47 2.04 1.38 16.72
CA LEU A 47 1.87 1.85 18.10
C LEU A 47 2.73 1.03 19.06
N THR A 48 2.76 1.44 20.33
CA THR A 48 3.60 0.80 21.36
C THR A 48 3.32 -0.69 21.57
N ASP A 49 2.08 -1.14 21.30
CA ASP A 49 1.65 -2.54 21.37
C ASP A 49 1.91 -3.34 20.07
N GLY A 50 2.44 -2.70 19.02
CA GLY A 50 2.67 -3.30 17.71
C GLY A 50 1.51 -3.15 16.72
N THR A 51 0.41 -2.51 17.10
CA THR A 51 -0.72 -2.26 16.20
C THR A 51 -0.32 -1.28 15.09
N GLU A 52 -0.59 -1.61 13.82
CA GLU A 52 -0.34 -0.71 12.69
C GLU A 52 -1.34 0.45 12.71
N ALA A 53 -0.84 1.68 12.91
CA ALA A 53 -1.62 2.90 12.88
C ALA A 53 -1.70 3.50 11.47
N LEU A 54 -0.60 3.50 10.73
CA LEU A 54 -0.53 3.99 9.35
C LEU A 54 0.32 3.03 8.51
N LEU A 55 -0.15 2.73 7.30
CA LEU A 55 0.57 1.98 6.30
C LEU A 55 0.75 2.84 5.04
N LEU A 56 2.00 3.00 4.63
CA LEU A 56 2.37 3.54 3.34
C LEU A 56 2.69 2.38 2.39
N ARG A 57 2.13 2.42 1.18
CA ARG A 57 2.48 1.47 0.12
C ARG A 57 3.03 2.22 -1.07
N GLY A 58 4.31 2.03 -1.36
CA GLY A 58 4.92 2.54 -2.57
C GLY A 58 4.92 1.52 -3.69
N ARG A 59 4.69 1.98 -4.91
CA ARG A 59 4.96 1.28 -6.16
C ARG A 59 5.90 2.15 -6.99
N PHE A 60 6.98 1.55 -7.46
CA PHE A 60 8.05 2.18 -8.22
C PHE A 60 8.19 1.43 -9.53
N GLU A 61 8.19 2.15 -10.64
CA GLU A 61 8.17 1.56 -11.98
C GLU A 61 9.11 2.33 -12.88
N VAL A 62 9.78 1.62 -13.77
CA VAL A 62 10.52 2.20 -14.89
C VAL A 62 9.94 1.68 -16.19
N PHE A 63 9.64 2.61 -17.09
CA PHE A 63 9.13 2.33 -18.42
C PHE A 63 10.13 2.79 -19.47
N TYR A 64 10.19 2.07 -20.58
CA TYR A 64 10.85 2.50 -21.80
C TYR A 64 9.80 2.98 -22.80
N LEU A 65 9.87 4.26 -23.15
CA LEU A 65 9.05 4.91 -24.16
C LEU A 65 9.79 4.91 -25.49
N TYR A 66 9.15 4.41 -26.54
CA TYR A 66 9.67 4.43 -27.90
C TYR A 66 8.67 5.09 -28.86
N ARG A 67 9.12 6.11 -29.59
CA ARG A 67 8.32 6.80 -30.62
C ARG A 67 9.08 6.84 -31.93
N HIS A 68 8.51 6.22 -32.97
CA HIS A 68 9.16 6.07 -34.28
C HIS A 68 9.06 7.30 -35.21
N HIS A 69 8.49 8.42 -34.76
CA HIS A 69 8.42 9.65 -35.56
C HIS A 69 9.77 10.37 -35.58
N HIS A 70 10.17 11.03 -36.67
CA HIS A 70 11.41 11.80 -36.73
C HIS A 70 11.28 13.15 -35.97
N PRO A 71 12.17 13.46 -34.99
CA PRO A 71 13.27 12.63 -34.51
C PRO A 71 12.77 11.50 -33.60
N THR A 72 13.31 10.28 -33.80
CA THR A 72 12.97 9.10 -32.99
C THR A 72 13.22 9.44 -31.52
N VAL A 73 12.20 9.27 -30.69
CA VAL A 73 12.32 9.50 -29.24
C VAL A 73 12.39 8.16 -28.55
N SER A 74 13.40 7.99 -27.69
CA SER A 74 13.57 6.82 -26.85
C SER A 74 14.01 7.28 -25.47
N GLU A 75 13.13 7.09 -24.49
CA GLU A 75 13.26 7.67 -23.16
C GLU A 75 12.91 6.64 -22.10
N HIS A 76 13.60 6.67 -20.96
CA HIS A 76 13.19 5.97 -19.75
C HIS A 76 12.42 6.91 -18.84
N VAL A 77 11.27 6.46 -18.35
CA VAL A 77 10.42 7.20 -17.42
C VAL A 77 10.31 6.43 -16.12
N MET A 78 10.62 7.09 -15.02
CA MET A 78 10.32 6.60 -13.68
C MET A 78 8.93 7.08 -13.28
N SER A 79 8.11 6.17 -12.75
CA SER A 79 6.85 6.49 -12.10
C SER A 79 6.86 5.99 -10.67
N VAL A 80 6.35 6.82 -9.76
CA VAL A 80 6.21 6.47 -8.36
C VAL A 80 4.81 6.81 -7.90
N THR A 81 4.18 5.85 -7.23
CA THR A 81 2.88 6.02 -6.57
C THR A 81 2.97 5.57 -5.13
N LEU A 82 2.52 6.41 -4.20
CA LEU A 82 2.38 6.11 -2.78
C LEU A 82 0.90 6.14 -2.38
N GLY A 83 0.44 5.06 -1.74
CA GLY A 83 -0.87 4.96 -1.10
C GLY A 83 -0.78 5.07 0.42
N PHE A 84 -1.71 5.78 1.03
CA PHE A 84 -1.82 5.96 2.49
C PHE A 84 -3.02 5.18 3.02
N TYR A 85 -2.81 4.34 4.03
CA TYR A 85 -3.86 3.51 4.60
C TYR A 85 -3.85 3.58 6.12
N TYR A 86 -4.98 3.97 6.70
CA TYR A 86 -5.14 4.05 8.14
C TYR A 86 -5.35 2.64 8.70
N GLY A 87 -4.69 2.37 9.82
CA GLY A 87 -4.95 1.20 10.64
C GLY A 87 -6.41 1.12 11.04
N LYS A 88 -6.93 -0.11 11.07
CA LYS A 88 -8.32 -0.38 11.46
C LYS A 88 -8.34 -1.43 12.55
N THR A 89 -9.32 -1.32 13.45
CA THR A 89 -9.62 -2.36 14.42
C THR A 89 -10.18 -3.61 13.72
N ILE A 90 -10.30 -4.71 14.46
CA ILE A 90 -10.90 -5.95 13.95
C ILE A 90 -12.36 -5.79 13.47
N LEU A 91 -13.08 -4.77 13.97
CA LEU A 91 -14.43 -4.42 13.51
C LEU A 91 -14.43 -3.33 12.41
N GLY A 92 -13.27 -2.95 11.89
CA GLY A 92 -13.13 -2.02 10.76
C GLY A 92 -13.16 -0.54 11.12
N ARG A 93 -13.07 -0.17 12.41
CA ARG A 93 -13.04 1.23 12.84
C ARG A 93 -11.64 1.81 12.67
N HIS A 94 -11.52 3.03 12.15
CA HIS A 94 -10.22 3.67 11.95
C HIS A 94 -9.55 4.00 13.29
N LEU A 95 -8.25 3.74 13.37
CA LEU A 95 -7.42 4.10 14.53
C LEU A 95 -7.00 5.57 14.49
N LEU A 96 -6.90 6.13 13.29
CA LEU A 96 -6.55 7.51 13.01
C LEU A 96 -7.77 8.29 12.55
N THR A 97 -7.85 9.54 12.96
CA THR A 97 -8.83 10.52 12.46
C THR A 97 -8.22 11.40 11.38
N ASN A 98 -6.92 11.68 11.49
CA ASN A 98 -6.20 12.50 10.53
C ASN A 98 -4.70 12.14 10.52
N VAL A 99 -4.04 12.38 9.39
CA VAL A 99 -2.59 12.37 9.26
C VAL A 99 -2.20 13.70 8.64
N THR A 100 -1.29 14.42 9.28
CA THR A 100 -0.77 15.70 8.76
C THR A 100 0.72 15.60 8.53
N ILE A 101 1.18 16.25 7.47
CA ILE A 101 2.59 16.32 7.12
C ILE A 101 2.93 17.74 6.68
N ASP A 102 4.10 18.23 7.10
CA ASP A 102 4.58 19.55 6.68
C ASP A 102 5.03 19.48 5.22
N SER A 103 5.78 18.42 4.87
CA SER A 103 6.20 18.14 3.49
C SER A 103 6.47 16.66 3.28
N LEU A 104 5.99 16.12 2.16
CA LEU A 104 6.35 14.81 1.65
C LEU A 104 6.86 14.93 0.22
N SER A 105 8.11 14.52 0.00
CA SER A 105 8.72 14.55 -1.33
C SER A 105 9.40 13.22 -1.66
N PHE A 106 9.35 12.83 -2.92
CA PHE A 106 10.15 11.71 -3.43
C PHE A 106 11.23 12.21 -4.37
N LEU A 107 12.49 11.93 -4.02
CA LEU A 107 13.66 12.31 -4.80
C LEU A 107 14.17 11.09 -5.58
N PRO A 108 14.12 11.09 -6.92
CA PRO A 108 14.52 9.93 -7.70
C PRO A 108 16.03 9.68 -7.62
N ARG A 109 16.41 8.41 -7.80
CA ARG A 109 17.80 8.00 -7.99
C ARG A 109 17.86 6.81 -8.94
N TRP A 110 18.83 6.81 -9.86
CA TRP A 110 19.06 5.68 -10.75
C TRP A 110 20.51 5.63 -11.23
N HIS A 111 20.88 4.52 -11.85
CA HIS A 111 22.10 4.41 -12.65
C HIS A 111 21.70 4.29 -14.12
N ASP A 112 22.39 5.00 -15.00
CA ASP A 112 22.21 4.84 -16.45
C ASP A 112 22.92 3.59 -17.00
N SER A 113 22.75 3.31 -18.29
CA SER A 113 23.38 2.17 -18.96
C SER A 113 24.91 2.23 -19.01
N ALA A 114 25.52 3.40 -18.85
CA ALA A 114 26.97 3.58 -18.74
C ALA A 114 27.48 3.42 -17.30
N GLY A 115 26.57 3.28 -16.33
CA GLY A 115 26.86 3.10 -14.92
C GLY A 115 27.04 4.40 -14.14
N TYR A 116 26.72 5.55 -14.73
CA TYR A 116 26.75 6.82 -13.99
C TYR A 116 25.55 6.91 -13.06
N SER A 117 25.81 7.31 -11.81
CA SER A 117 24.77 7.55 -10.81
C SER A 117 24.15 8.92 -11.03
N HIS A 118 22.83 8.98 -11.03
CA HIS A 118 22.02 10.18 -11.05
C HIS A 118 21.19 10.23 -9.77
N GLY A 119 21.07 11.40 -9.14
CA GLY A 119 20.52 11.46 -7.78
C GLY A 119 20.12 12.84 -7.28
N PRO A 120 19.70 12.90 -6.00
CA PRO A 120 18.80 13.93 -5.47
C PRO A 120 19.36 15.36 -5.44
N ASP A 121 20.67 15.53 -5.62
CA ASP A 121 21.31 16.84 -5.55
C ASP A 121 21.10 17.65 -6.84
N ASP A 122 20.83 16.98 -7.98
CA ASP A 122 20.75 17.61 -9.30
C ASP A 122 19.35 17.52 -9.93
N ILE A 123 18.41 16.81 -9.31
CA ILE A 123 17.11 16.45 -9.91
C ILE A 123 15.95 16.88 -9.00
N PRO A 124 14.91 17.55 -9.55
CA PRO A 124 13.75 17.93 -8.77
C PRO A 124 12.99 16.71 -8.23
N PRO A 125 12.21 16.86 -7.15
CA PRO A 125 11.35 15.78 -6.66
C PRO A 125 10.30 15.39 -7.73
N LEU A 126 10.00 14.09 -7.83
CA LEU A 126 8.93 13.59 -8.71
C LEU A 126 7.55 14.13 -8.31
N PHE A 127 7.36 14.29 -7.00
CA PHE A 127 6.20 14.94 -6.42
C PHE A 127 6.58 15.52 -5.07
N GLU A 128 5.86 16.56 -4.68
CA GLU A 128 5.90 17.15 -3.36
C GLU A 128 4.47 17.48 -2.92
N ILE A 129 4.07 17.04 -1.74
CA ILE A 129 2.74 17.28 -1.19
C ILE A 129 2.85 17.75 0.26
N ASN A 130 1.95 18.65 0.65
CA ASN A 130 1.90 19.24 1.98
C ASN A 130 0.47 19.15 2.52
N GLY A 131 0.30 19.05 3.84
CA GLY A 131 -1.00 19.13 4.50
C GLY A 131 -1.56 17.79 4.99
N SER A 132 -2.88 17.61 4.89
CA SER A 132 -3.57 16.44 5.43
C SER A 132 -3.66 15.31 4.40
N LEU A 133 -3.41 14.08 4.84
CA LEU A 133 -3.43 12.87 4.03
C LEU A 133 -4.60 11.99 4.46
N ALA A 134 -5.61 11.85 3.60
CA ALA A 134 -6.80 11.03 3.89
C ALA A 134 -6.52 9.51 3.77
N ASP A 135 -7.35 8.69 4.44
CA ASP A 135 -7.32 7.23 4.24
C ASP A 135 -7.63 6.87 2.78
N GLY A 136 -6.80 6.02 2.20
CA GLY A 136 -6.89 5.59 0.80
C GLY A 136 -6.39 6.61 -0.21
N ALA A 137 -5.86 7.76 0.22
CA ALA A 137 -5.26 8.73 -0.70
C ALA A 137 -4.09 8.10 -1.46
N MET A 138 -3.95 8.47 -2.74
CA MET A 138 -2.83 8.08 -3.58
C MET A 138 -2.18 9.34 -4.14
N VAL A 139 -0.86 9.38 -4.09
CA VAL A 139 -0.05 10.48 -4.62
C VAL A 139 1.07 9.89 -5.46
N GLY A 140 1.47 10.58 -6.49
CA GLY A 140 2.51 10.07 -7.37
C GLY A 140 2.94 11.09 -8.39
N GLY A 141 4.02 10.75 -9.06
CA GLY A 141 4.60 11.55 -10.12
C GLY A 141 5.30 10.64 -11.11
N SER A 142 5.56 11.19 -12.30
CA SER A 142 6.34 10.52 -13.32
C SER A 142 7.29 11.52 -13.96
N GLN A 143 8.51 11.08 -14.26
CA GLN A 143 9.55 11.93 -14.83
C GLN A 143 10.43 11.12 -15.78
N VAL A 144 10.85 11.75 -16.88
CA VAL A 144 11.91 11.21 -17.75
C VAL A 144 13.22 11.20 -16.97
N ILE A 145 13.81 10.02 -16.81
CA ILE A 145 15.06 9.80 -16.09
C ILE A 145 16.25 9.56 -17.03
N ASP A 146 16.02 9.17 -18.28
CA ASP A 146 17.08 9.01 -19.27
C ASP A 146 16.51 9.24 -20.66
N ASP A 147 16.88 10.33 -21.30
CA ASP A 147 16.47 10.68 -22.67
C ASP A 147 17.49 10.28 -23.73
N ASN A 148 18.57 9.61 -23.32
CA ASN A 148 19.63 9.22 -24.23
C ASN A 148 19.19 8.01 -25.07
N PRO A 149 19.13 8.14 -26.42
CA PRO A 149 18.70 7.06 -27.29
C PRO A 149 19.64 5.85 -27.34
N VAL A 150 20.88 6.00 -26.86
CA VAL A 150 21.83 4.91 -26.73
C VAL A 150 21.54 4.06 -25.49
N SER A 151 20.83 4.60 -24.50
CA SER A 151 20.55 3.90 -23.26
C SER A 151 19.54 2.78 -23.50
N ARG A 152 19.92 1.55 -23.14
CA ARG A 152 19.14 0.34 -23.41
C ARG A 152 18.47 -0.26 -22.19
N TYR A 153 18.94 0.09 -20.99
CA TYR A 153 18.43 -0.45 -19.73
C TYR A 153 18.85 0.44 -18.56
N ILE A 154 18.12 0.32 -17.44
CA ILE A 154 18.40 1.00 -16.18
C ILE A 154 18.89 -0.06 -15.17
N PRO A 155 20.19 -0.14 -14.86
CA PRO A 155 20.74 -1.17 -13.98
C PRO A 155 20.27 -1.12 -12.53
N ASP A 156 19.87 0.05 -12.03
CA ASP A 156 19.34 0.22 -10.68
C ASP A 156 18.48 1.50 -10.65
N PHE A 157 17.35 1.43 -9.95
CA PHE A 157 16.44 2.56 -9.79
C PHE A 157 15.73 2.55 -8.44
N GLY A 158 15.29 3.74 -8.03
CA GLY A 158 14.53 3.97 -6.81
C GLY A 158 14.61 5.43 -6.42
N GLY A 159 14.93 5.70 -5.16
CA GLY A 159 15.06 7.07 -4.67
C GLY A 159 14.93 7.19 -3.16
N ILE A 160 14.76 8.43 -2.70
CA ILE A 160 14.64 8.79 -1.30
C ILE A 160 13.27 9.41 -1.07
N LEU A 161 12.46 8.78 -0.23
CA LEU A 161 11.25 9.37 0.31
C LEU A 161 11.59 10.20 1.54
N VAL A 162 11.26 11.49 1.51
CA VAL A 162 11.51 12.43 2.61
C VAL A 162 10.16 12.84 3.20
N LEU A 163 9.95 12.54 4.48
CA LEU A 163 8.78 12.92 5.26
C LEU A 163 9.20 13.91 6.35
N ARG A 164 8.68 15.13 6.31
CA ARG A 164 8.95 16.19 7.29
C ARG A 164 7.72 16.47 8.14
N GLY A 165 7.89 16.50 9.46
CA GLY A 165 6.80 16.84 10.37
C GLY A 165 5.59 15.91 10.32
N LEU A 166 5.80 14.60 10.10
CA LEU A 166 4.71 13.61 10.10
C LEU A 166 4.06 13.53 11.49
N ARG A 167 2.76 13.81 11.56
CA ARG A 167 1.95 13.69 12.77
C ARG A 167 0.72 12.83 12.52
N LEU A 168 0.48 11.90 13.43
CA LEU A 168 -0.67 10.99 13.41
C LEU A 168 -1.66 11.46 14.49
N VAL A 169 -2.91 11.74 14.11
CA VAL A 169 -3.97 12.07 15.06
C VAL A 169 -4.81 10.82 15.30
N LEU A 170 -4.73 10.28 16.50
CA LEU A 170 -5.45 9.08 16.92
C LEU A 170 -6.96 9.37 17.06
N SER A 171 -7.75 8.31 17.09
CA SER A 171 -9.19 8.36 17.40
C SER A 171 -9.51 8.89 18.80
N THR A 172 -8.51 8.94 19.68
CA THR A 172 -8.56 9.58 21.01
C THR A 172 -8.25 11.08 20.97
N GLU A 173 -8.03 11.67 19.78
CA GLU A 173 -7.54 13.04 19.56
C GLU A 173 -6.09 13.30 20.00
N GLU A 174 -5.41 12.27 20.52
CA GLU A 174 -3.98 12.33 20.81
C GLU A 174 -3.17 12.46 19.51
N THR A 175 -2.20 13.38 19.51
CA THR A 175 -1.31 13.59 18.36
C THR A 175 0.06 12.98 18.62
N VAL A 176 0.46 12.05 17.77
CA VAL A 176 1.75 11.35 17.82
C VAL A 176 2.66 11.91 16.72
N SER A 177 3.73 12.60 17.12
CA SER A 177 4.75 13.09 16.18
C SER A 177 5.80 12.01 15.93
N ILE A 178 6.14 11.78 14.66
CA ILE A 178 7.10 10.73 14.27
C ILE A 178 8.45 11.36 13.95
N GLY A 179 9.44 11.11 14.82
CA GLY A 179 10.80 11.67 14.69
C GLY A 179 10.90 13.14 15.11
N SER A 180 12.12 13.67 15.12
CA SER A 180 12.38 15.03 15.61
C SER A 180 12.24 16.12 14.54
N ASP A 181 12.50 15.86 13.25
CA ASP A 181 12.35 16.87 12.18
C ASP A 181 12.09 16.26 10.79
N GLU A 182 12.88 15.27 10.38
CA GLU A 182 12.84 14.67 9.04
C GLU A 182 13.10 13.15 9.09
N LEU A 183 12.28 12.38 8.37
CA LEU A 183 12.47 10.95 8.15
C LEU A 183 12.76 10.70 6.68
N ARG A 184 13.87 10.03 6.40
CA ARG A 184 14.29 9.70 5.02
C ARG A 184 14.33 8.20 4.84
N PHE A 185 13.63 7.69 3.84
CA PHE A 185 13.67 6.28 3.46
C PHE A 185 14.32 6.13 2.09
N SER A 186 15.42 5.39 2.02
CA SER A 186 16.07 5.04 0.76
C SER A 186 15.51 3.72 0.24
N PHE A 187 15.04 3.73 -1.01
CA PHE A 187 14.52 2.56 -1.72
C PHE A 187 15.32 2.35 -3.01
N SER A 188 15.68 1.11 -3.31
CA SER A 188 16.42 0.75 -4.52
C SER A 188 16.10 -0.66 -4.96
N LYS A 189 16.22 -0.90 -6.26
CA LYS A 189 16.18 -2.23 -6.84
C LYS A 189 17.16 -2.30 -8.01
N ARG A 190 18.07 -3.27 -7.93
CA ARG A 190 18.93 -3.64 -9.06
C ARG A 190 18.16 -4.44 -10.08
N LEU A 191 18.45 -4.15 -11.34
CA LEU A 191 17.97 -4.90 -12.48
C LEU A 191 18.35 -6.38 -12.34
N ASN A 192 17.40 -7.26 -12.63
CA ASN A 192 17.47 -8.72 -12.49
C ASN A 192 17.34 -9.28 -11.06
N ASN A 193 17.33 -8.43 -10.02
CA ASN A 193 16.97 -8.91 -8.69
C ASN A 193 15.44 -9.13 -8.63
N HIS A 194 15.02 -10.27 -8.10
CA HIS A 194 13.58 -10.54 -7.95
C HIS A 194 12.95 -9.68 -6.85
N VAL A 195 13.73 -9.31 -5.84
CA VAL A 195 13.30 -8.58 -4.64
C VAL A 195 14.04 -7.24 -4.57
N PRO A 196 13.40 -6.14 -4.14
CA PRO A 196 14.09 -4.87 -3.89
C PRO A 196 15.15 -5.00 -2.79
N GLU A 197 16.09 -4.06 -2.77
CA GLU A 197 17.04 -3.96 -1.67
C GLU A 197 16.33 -3.59 -0.36
N GLU A 198 16.92 -3.97 0.78
CA GLU A 198 16.42 -3.56 2.09
C GLU A 198 16.44 -2.03 2.21
N ALA A 199 15.29 -1.43 2.54
CA ALA A 199 15.25 0.03 2.68
C ALA A 199 16.04 0.49 3.90
N GLN A 200 16.64 1.66 3.75
CA GLN A 200 17.44 2.28 4.80
C GLN A 200 16.72 3.51 5.33
N VAL A 201 16.67 3.66 6.65
CA VAL A 201 16.24 4.90 7.29
C VAL A 201 17.47 5.77 7.51
N LEU A 202 17.51 6.92 6.86
CA LEU A 202 18.63 7.85 6.98
C LEU A 202 18.27 8.95 7.99
N GLY A 203 19.25 9.41 8.77
CA GLY A 203 19.13 10.61 9.60
C GLY A 203 18.42 10.45 10.95
N VAL A 204 18.23 9.22 11.46
CA VAL A 204 17.51 9.00 12.72
C VAL A 204 18.43 8.88 13.93
N ASN A 205 18.22 9.77 14.91
CA ASN A 205 18.50 9.52 16.31
C ASN A 205 17.15 9.25 17.01
N ASN A 206 16.91 8.03 17.51
CA ASN A 206 15.80 7.64 18.41
C ASN A 206 14.49 7.01 17.87
N THR A 207 14.33 6.69 16.58
CA THR A 207 13.19 5.85 16.14
C THR A 207 13.63 4.38 16.00
N ALA A 208 13.03 3.48 16.78
CA ALA A 208 13.25 2.06 16.63
C ALA A 208 12.53 1.55 15.37
N TYR A 209 13.26 0.90 14.47
CA TYR A 209 12.71 0.33 13.24
C TYR A 209 13.21 -1.09 13.01
N ALA A 210 12.43 -1.87 12.27
CA ALA A 210 12.79 -3.18 11.76
C ALA A 210 12.64 -3.17 10.23
N VAL A 211 13.59 -3.78 9.53
CA VAL A 211 13.59 -3.86 8.06
C VAL A 211 13.51 -5.32 7.66
N GLY A 212 12.80 -5.60 6.57
CA GLY A 212 12.83 -6.85 5.85
C GLY A 212 12.63 -6.63 4.35
N GLU A 213 12.45 -7.72 3.61
CA GLU A 213 12.23 -7.69 2.16
C GLU A 213 10.98 -6.87 1.80
N GLY A 214 11.18 -5.68 1.23
CA GLY A 214 10.10 -4.79 0.80
C GLY A 214 9.26 -4.19 1.93
N VAL A 215 9.68 -4.31 3.20
CA VAL A 215 8.92 -3.85 4.37
C VAL A 215 9.81 -3.13 5.37
N ILE A 216 9.34 -1.98 5.85
CA ILE A 216 9.88 -1.32 7.03
C ILE A 216 8.78 -1.13 8.07
N ALA A 217 9.09 -1.42 9.33
CA ALA A 217 8.20 -1.19 10.46
C ALA A 217 8.86 -0.22 11.43
N LEU A 218 8.24 0.95 11.64
CA LEU A 218 8.69 1.98 12.57
C LEU A 218 7.83 1.95 13.82
N LYS A 219 8.45 1.85 14.99
CA LYS A 219 7.73 2.00 16.25
C LYS A 219 7.55 3.48 16.58
N THR A 220 6.31 3.83 16.89
CA THR A 220 5.90 5.16 17.33
C THR A 220 5.73 5.18 18.85
N ASN A 221 5.68 6.36 19.45
CA ASN A 221 5.43 6.52 20.89
C ASN A 221 3.93 6.57 21.25
N GLY A 222 3.04 6.39 20.27
CA GLY A 222 1.59 6.47 20.47
C GLY A 222 1.03 5.27 21.22
N GLN A 223 0.18 5.53 22.20
CA GLN A 223 -0.52 4.47 22.92
C GLN A 223 -1.71 3.94 22.11
N PRO A 224 -2.02 2.63 22.18
CA PRO A 224 -3.18 2.07 21.50
C PRO A 224 -4.49 2.64 22.04
N PRO A 225 -5.36 3.19 21.17
CA PRO A 225 -6.71 3.62 21.56
C PRO A 225 -7.52 2.48 22.21
N ILE A 226 -8.24 2.79 23.30
CA ILE A 226 -9.09 1.83 24.04
C ILE A 226 -10.09 1.12 23.12
N ILE A 227 -10.49 1.78 22.02
CA ILE A 227 -11.38 1.23 21.01
C ILE A 227 -10.91 -0.13 20.46
N ILE A 228 -9.59 -0.38 20.39
CA ILE A 228 -8.98 -1.66 19.98
C ILE A 228 -9.37 -2.78 20.95
N ILE A 229 -9.28 -2.53 22.25
CA ILE A 229 -9.61 -3.49 23.30
C ILE A 229 -11.11 -3.80 23.25
N THR A 230 -11.95 -2.75 23.20
CA THR A 230 -13.40 -2.92 23.15
C THR A 230 -13.85 -3.69 21.91
N ASP A 231 -13.22 -3.48 20.75
CA ASP A 231 -13.52 -4.23 19.52
C ASP A 231 -13.11 -5.68 19.61
N THR A 232 -11.93 -5.96 20.17
CA THR A 232 -11.46 -7.33 20.36
C THR A 232 -12.39 -8.13 21.29
N VAL A 233 -12.83 -7.52 22.40
CA VAL A 233 -13.81 -8.14 23.32
C VAL A 233 -15.16 -8.38 22.63
N THR A 234 -15.65 -7.39 21.89
CA THR A 234 -16.93 -7.48 21.18
C THR A 234 -16.89 -8.54 20.09
N PHE A 235 -15.81 -8.58 19.31
CA PHE A 235 -15.59 -9.61 18.29
C PHE A 235 -15.53 -11.01 18.91
N GLY A 236 -14.79 -11.19 20.01
CA GLY A 236 -14.74 -12.46 20.74
C GLY A 236 -16.12 -12.91 21.23
N ALA A 237 -16.91 -12.01 21.79
CA ALA A 237 -18.28 -12.30 22.22
C ALA A 237 -19.18 -12.72 21.04
N LEU A 238 -19.06 -12.06 19.88
CA LEU A 238 -19.79 -12.42 18.67
C LEU A 238 -19.40 -13.82 18.16
N VAL A 239 -18.11 -14.16 18.17
CA VAL A 239 -17.63 -15.49 17.76
C VAL A 239 -18.17 -16.58 18.69
N VAL A 240 -18.12 -16.36 20.01
CA VAL A 240 -18.66 -17.30 21.00
C VAL A 240 -20.18 -17.46 20.85
N ALA A 241 -20.91 -16.36 20.68
CA ALA A 241 -22.36 -16.40 20.44
C ALA A 241 -22.71 -17.16 19.16
N ALA A 242 -21.97 -16.94 18.07
CA ALA A 242 -22.14 -17.67 16.81
C ALA A 242 -21.84 -19.17 16.97
N ALA A 243 -20.80 -19.52 17.72
CA ALA A 243 -20.47 -20.92 18.03
C ALA A 243 -21.61 -21.60 18.79
N ILE A 244 -22.12 -20.97 19.86
CA ILE A 244 -23.26 -21.51 20.63
C ILE A 244 -24.50 -21.64 19.75
N ALA A 245 -24.83 -20.61 18.95
CA ALA A 245 -25.96 -20.65 18.03
C ALA A 245 -25.83 -21.80 17.02
N SER A 246 -24.63 -22.07 16.50
CA SER A 246 -24.39 -23.19 15.59
C SER A 246 -24.65 -24.54 16.28
N VAL A 247 -24.14 -24.73 17.50
CA VAL A 247 -24.34 -25.96 18.30
C VAL A 247 -25.81 -26.18 18.62
N VAL A 248 -26.60 -25.13 18.83
CA VAL A 248 -28.04 -25.26 19.12
C VAL A 248 -28.88 -25.47 17.86
N THR A 249 -28.54 -24.80 16.76
CA THR A 249 -29.33 -24.83 15.51
C THR A 249 -29.05 -26.05 14.63
N LEU A 250 -27.80 -26.55 14.55
CA LEU A 250 -27.44 -27.73 13.77
C LEU A 250 -28.21 -29.00 14.18
N PRO A 251 -28.31 -29.36 15.47
CA PRO A 251 -29.09 -30.52 15.91
C PRO A 251 -30.59 -30.34 15.68
N ARG A 252 -31.13 -29.12 15.85
CA ARG A 252 -32.55 -28.84 15.59
C ARG A 252 -32.90 -28.95 14.10
N LEU A 253 -31.99 -28.53 13.22
CA LEU A 253 -32.13 -28.70 11.77
C LEU A 253 -32.02 -30.19 11.37
N ARG A 254 -31.03 -30.93 11.89
CA ARG A 254 -30.92 -32.38 11.67
C ARG A 254 -32.12 -33.16 12.20
N GLY A 255 -32.60 -32.83 13.39
CA GLY A 255 -33.79 -33.43 14.00
C GLY A 255 -35.03 -33.27 13.13
N ARG A 256 -35.28 -32.05 12.62
CA ARG A 256 -36.40 -31.75 11.70
C ARG A 256 -36.28 -32.45 10.33
N LEU A 257 -35.07 -32.61 9.80
CA LEU A 257 -34.84 -33.34 8.56
C LEU A 257 -35.10 -34.85 8.73
N ASN A 258 -34.68 -35.44 9.85
CA ASN A 258 -34.93 -36.86 10.15
C ASN A 258 -36.41 -37.16 10.42
N THR A 259 -37.16 -36.25 11.05
CA THR A 259 -38.62 -36.45 11.24
C THR A 259 -39.37 -36.40 9.91
N ARG A 260 -38.96 -35.52 8.98
CA ARG A 260 -39.55 -35.46 7.63
C ARG A 260 -39.24 -36.68 6.78
N SER A 261 -38.04 -37.25 6.87
CA SER A 261 -37.70 -38.48 6.13
C SER A 261 -38.43 -39.71 6.68
N HIS A 262 -38.76 -39.75 7.98
CA HIS A 262 -39.57 -40.83 8.56
C HIS A 262 -41.02 -40.77 8.08
N LEU A 263 -41.65 -39.58 8.10
CA LEU A 263 -43.03 -39.39 7.63
C LEU A 263 -43.21 -39.69 6.14
N TYR A 264 -42.19 -39.49 5.30
CA TYR A 264 -42.25 -39.80 3.88
C TYR A 264 -42.07 -41.30 3.57
N ARG A 265 -41.49 -42.07 4.51
CA ARG A 265 -41.28 -43.52 4.38
C ARG A 265 -42.49 -44.34 4.82
N GLU A 266 -43.37 -43.76 5.63
CA GLU A 266 -44.63 -44.39 6.07
C GLU A 266 -45.80 -44.10 5.11
N SER A 267 -45.61 -43.23 4.11
CA SER A 267 -46.63 -42.85 3.13
C SER A 267 -46.46 -43.50 1.74
N VAL A 268 -45.58 -44.50 1.60
CA VAL A 268 -45.36 -45.28 0.37
C VAL A 268 -45.64 -46.75 0.65
#